data_AF-A0A520JX86-F1
#
_entry.id   AF-A0A520JX86-F1
#
_cell.length_a   1.000
_cell.length_b   1.000
_cell.length_c   1.000
_cell.angle_alpha   90.00
_cell.angle_beta   90.00
_cell.angle_gamma   90.00
#
_symmetry.space_group_name_H-M   'P 1'
#
loop_
_entity.id
_entity.type
_entity.pdbx_description
1 polymer ?
#
loop_
_entity_poly.entity_id
_entity_poly.type
_entity_poly.pdbx_seq_one_letter_code
_entity_poly.pdbx_strand_id
1 'polypeptide(L)'
;MDDFKDVDLENKHAKYFKDDKIYFLRIVRRKNDKGSDEEYVFIDIMKHEIKLLKYLINLFVFCIIDIKLKRLEINIELYDGSLKAIKSVPFIIKNVTYN
;
A
#
# COMPACT_ATOMS: atom_id res chain seq x y z
N MET A 1 21.50 -9.88 -12.67
CA MET A 1 20.29 -9.11 -12.32
C MET A 1 20.07 -8.17 -13.49
N ASP A 2 19.22 -8.57 -14.43
CA ASP A 2 18.83 -7.72 -15.57
C ASP A 2 17.75 -6.76 -15.08
N ASP A 3 18.19 -5.73 -14.36
CA ASP A 3 17.29 -4.77 -13.76
C ASP A 3 16.80 -3.78 -14.83
N PHE A 4 15.56 -4.00 -15.29
CA PHE A 4 14.62 -3.03 -15.88
C PHE A 4 15.12 -2.10 -17.00
N LYS A 5 16.27 -2.37 -17.63
CA LYS A 5 16.90 -1.49 -18.63
C LYS A 5 16.00 -1.13 -19.82
N ASP A 6 15.06 -2.00 -20.16
CA ASP A 6 14.13 -1.83 -21.28
C ASP A 6 12.66 -1.66 -20.85
N VAL A 7 12.43 -1.47 -19.54
CA VAL A 7 11.07 -1.25 -19.03
C VAL A 7 10.77 0.24 -19.04
N ASP A 8 9.86 0.64 -19.92
CA ASP A 8 9.22 1.95 -19.87
C ASP A 8 8.41 2.09 -18.58
N LEU A 9 9.00 2.81 -17.62
CA LEU A 9 8.43 3.12 -16.31
C LEU A 9 7.52 4.36 -16.33
N GLU A 10 7.25 4.96 -17.48
CA GLU A 10 6.25 6.02 -17.55
C GLU A 10 4.88 5.47 -17.10
N ASN A 11 4.13 6.31 -16.38
CA ASN A 11 2.78 5.97 -15.96
C ASN A 11 1.89 5.81 -17.21
N LYS A 12 1.77 4.58 -17.70
CA LYS A 12 0.88 4.27 -18.81
C LYS A 12 -0.55 4.52 -18.37
N HIS A 13 -1.26 5.34 -19.15
CA HIS A 13 -2.71 5.48 -18.98
C HIS A 13 -3.38 4.12 -19.28
N ALA A 14 -3.79 3.43 -18.21
CA ALA A 14 -4.56 2.20 -18.34
C ALA A 14 -6.02 2.55 -18.69
N LYS A 15 -6.43 2.23 -19.92
CA LYS A 15 -7.85 2.19 -20.31
C LYS A 15 -8.35 0.75 -20.16
N TYR A 16 -9.58 0.57 -19.65
CA TYR A 16 -10.21 -0.74 -19.42
C TYR A 16 -9.45 -1.62 -18.41
N PHE A 17 -9.14 -1.09 -17.22
CA PHE A 17 -8.63 -1.92 -16.14
C PHE A 17 -9.65 -3.02 -15.80
N LYS A 18 -9.28 -4.29 -16.06
CA LYS A 18 -10.17 -5.45 -15.92
C LYS A 18 -9.97 -6.21 -14.60
N ASP A 19 -8.93 -5.88 -13.85
CA ASP A 19 -8.65 -6.54 -12.57
C ASP A 19 -9.44 -5.89 -11.45
N ASP A 20 -9.90 -6.72 -10.51
CA ASP A 20 -10.59 -6.25 -9.30
C ASP A 20 -9.60 -5.84 -8.20
N LYS A 21 -8.29 -6.02 -8.41
CA LYS A 21 -7.25 -5.82 -7.40
C LYS A 21 -6.08 -5.02 -7.93
N ILE A 22 -5.63 -4.05 -7.13
CA ILE A 22 -4.40 -3.28 -7.37
C ILE A 22 -3.39 -3.66 -6.28
N TYR A 23 -2.21 -4.08 -6.69
CA TYR A 23 -1.10 -4.47 -5.80
C TYR A 23 0.01 -3.44 -5.88
N PHE A 24 0.52 -3.00 -4.72
CA PHE A 24 1.63 -2.06 -4.68
C PHE A 24 2.36 -2.10 -3.34
N LEU A 25 3.62 -1.67 -3.34
CA LEU A 25 4.41 -1.51 -2.11
C LEU A 25 4.32 -0.06 -1.61
N ARG A 26 4.30 0.10 -0.28
CA ARG A 26 4.50 1.40 0.37
C ARG A 26 5.53 1.29 1.48
N ILE A 27 6.35 2.32 1.62
CA ILE A 27 7.21 2.47 2.80
C ILE A 27 6.41 3.08 3.94
N VAL A 28 6.54 2.49 5.12
CA VAL A 28 5.95 3.02 6.35
C VAL A 28 6.80 4.18 6.84
N ARG A 29 6.20 5.36 6.92
CA ARG A 29 6.86 6.62 7.28
C ARG A 29 6.60 7.00 8.73
N ARG A 30 7.59 7.65 9.34
CA ARG A 30 7.43 8.36 10.61
C ARG A 30 6.71 9.69 10.38
N LYS A 31 5.87 10.08 11.34
CA LYS A 31 5.48 11.47 11.55
C LYS A 31 5.90 11.92 12.94
N ASN A 32 6.17 13.21 13.07
CA ASN A 32 6.66 13.87 14.29
C ASN A 32 8.08 13.45 14.70
N ASP A 33 8.56 14.04 15.79
CA ASP A 33 9.91 13.83 16.30
C ASP A 33 10.13 12.40 16.79
N LYS A 34 11.33 11.89 16.50
CA LYS A 34 11.73 10.53 16.91
C LYS A 34 11.71 10.43 18.43
N GLY A 35 10.98 9.44 18.96
CA GLY A 35 10.91 9.18 20.39
C GLY A 35 9.94 10.06 21.17
N SER A 36 9.16 10.92 20.51
CA SER A 36 8.08 11.64 21.19
C SER A 36 6.89 10.73 21.48
N ASP A 37 6.11 11.06 22.51
CA ASP A 37 4.86 10.34 22.83
C ASP A 37 3.84 10.43 21.67
N GLU A 38 3.92 11.51 20.90
CA GLU A 38 3.10 11.75 19.71
C GLU A 38 3.66 11.11 18.43
N GLU A 39 4.81 10.44 18.48
CA GLU A 39 5.37 9.73 17.33
C GLU A 39 4.36 8.67 16.87
N TYR A 40 4.07 8.66 15.58
CA TYR A 40 3.36 7.54 14.98
C TYR A 40 3.90 7.25 13.59
N VAL A 41 3.54 6.07 13.10
CA VAL A 41 3.92 5.63 11.77
C VAL A 41 2.68 5.43 10.92
N PHE A 42 2.84 5.63 9.62
CA PHE A 42 1.73 5.59 8.68
C PHE A 42 2.19 5.20 7.29
N ILE A 43 1.25 4.76 6.46
CA ILE A 43 1.37 4.87 5.02
C ILE A 43 0.43 5.95 4.53
N ASP A 44 0.86 6.68 3.50
CA ASP A 44 0.00 7.58 2.76
C ASP A 44 -0.56 6.86 1.54
N ILE A 45 -1.87 6.95 1.33
CA ILE A 45 -2.50 6.56 0.07
C ILE A 45 -3.41 7.70 -0.36
N MET A 46 -3.06 8.37 -1.46
CA MET A 46 -3.83 9.50 -2.00
C MET A 46 -4.11 10.60 -0.96
N LYS A 47 -3.11 10.99 -0.16
CA LYS A 47 -3.24 11.97 0.94
C LYS A 47 -4.05 11.48 2.15
N HIS A 48 -4.42 10.21 2.19
CA HIS A 48 -5.05 9.58 3.33
C HIS A 48 -4.00 8.83 4.16
N GLU A 49 -3.75 9.31 5.38
CA GLU A 49 -2.81 8.69 6.31
C GLU A 49 -3.44 7.52 7.05
N ILE A 50 -2.88 6.34 6.84
CA ILE A 50 -3.31 5.12 7.54
C ILE A 50 -2.25 4.78 8.57
N LYS A 51 -2.58 5.03 9.85
CA LYS A 51 -1.70 4.71 10.98
C LYS A 51 -1.44 3.21 11.09
N LEU A 52 -0.22 2.83 11.42
CA LEU A 52 0.25 1.46 11.60
C LEU A 52 1.00 1.29 12.92
N LEU A 53 1.42 0.06 13.21
CA LEU A 53 2.17 -0.28 14.42
C LEU A 53 3.61 0.26 14.33
N LYS A 54 4.10 0.92 15.38
CA LYS A 54 5.40 1.63 15.40
C LYS A 54 6.59 0.78 14.96
N TYR A 55 6.60 -0.52 15.27
CA TYR A 55 7.70 -1.43 14.90
C TYR A 55 7.88 -1.59 13.38
N LEU A 56 6.89 -1.18 12.58
CA LEU A 56 6.95 -1.22 11.12
C LEU A 56 7.67 -0.03 10.50
N ILE A 57 8.19 0.90 11.31
CA ILE A 57 8.89 2.09 10.80
C ILE A 57 9.99 1.72 9.80
N ASN A 58 10.02 2.42 8.66
CA ASN A 58 10.95 2.20 7.55
C ASN A 58 10.86 0.83 6.87
N LEU A 59 9.87 -0.01 7.19
CA LEU A 59 9.62 -1.25 6.47
C LEU A 59 8.70 -1.01 5.27
N PHE A 60 8.82 -1.87 4.26
CA PHE A 60 7.85 -1.96 3.19
C PHE A 60 6.64 -2.78 3.64
N VAL A 61 5.45 -2.33 3.25
CA VAL A 61 4.21 -3.09 3.36
C VAL A 61 3.65 -3.35 1.98
N PHE A 62 3.05 -4.51 1.82
CA PHE A 62 2.36 -4.92 0.60
C PHE A 62 0.89 -4.57 0.70
N CYS A 63 0.44 -3.65 -0.14
CA CYS A 63 -0.92 -3.14 -0.15
C CYS A 63 -1.73 -3.78 -1.28
N ILE A 64 -2.96 -4.15 -0.96
CA ILE A 64 -3.93 -4.71 -1.90
C ILE A 64 -5.18 -3.84 -1.82
N ILE A 65 -5.49 -3.08 -2.87
CA ILE A 65 -6.81 -2.48 -3.00
C ILE A 65 -7.69 -3.47 -3.75
N ASP A 66 -8.64 -4.07 -3.03
CA ASP A 66 -9.75 -4.82 -3.61
C ASP A 66 -10.85 -3.82 -3.95
N ILE A 67 -10.93 -3.54 -5.23
CA ILE A 67 -11.80 -2.55 -5.83
C ILE A 67 -13.27 -2.96 -5.67
N LYS A 68 -13.57 -4.24 -5.90
CA LYS A 68 -14.92 -4.81 -5.86
C LYS A 68 -15.46 -4.86 -4.43
N LEU A 69 -14.64 -5.32 -3.48
CA LEU A 69 -14.98 -5.35 -2.05
C LEU A 69 -14.83 -3.98 -1.38
N LYS A 70 -14.33 -2.96 -2.09
CA LYS A 70 -14.11 -1.60 -1.58
C LYS A 70 -13.25 -1.60 -0.32
N ARG A 71 -12.13 -2.31 -0.39
CA ARG A 71 -11.27 -2.60 0.76
C ARG A 71 -9.81 -2.43 0.41
N LEU A 72 -9.07 -1.86 1.34
CA LEU A 72 -7.61 -1.88 1.32
C LEU A 72 -7.13 -2.85 2.40
N GLU A 73 -6.25 -3.76 2.00
CA GLU A 73 -5.54 -4.66 2.89
C GLU A 73 -4.06 -4.31 2.90
N ILE A 74 -3.47 -4.31 4.09
CA ILE A 74 -2.05 -4.02 4.31
C ILE A 74 -1.42 -5.27 4.90
N ASN A 75 -0.45 -5.79 4.18
CA ASN A 75 0.25 -7.02 4.49
C ASN A 75 1.72 -6.75 4.80
N ILE A 76 2.30 -7.57 5.65
CA ILE A 76 3.75 -7.66 5.87
C ILE A 76 4.24 -9.02 5.40
N GLU A 77 5.50 -9.08 4.99
CA GLU A 77 6.18 -10.35 4.74
C GLU A 77 6.75 -10.89 6.07
N LEU A 78 6.55 -12.18 6.31
CA LEU A 78 7.11 -12.90 7.44
C LEU A 78 8.46 -13.52 7.07
N TYR A 79 9.19 -14.03 8.07
CA TYR A 79 10.51 -14.64 7.86
C TYR A 79 10.52 -15.83 6.89
N ASP A 80 9.39 -16.52 6.74
CA ASP A 80 9.22 -17.63 5.80
C ASP A 80 8.79 -17.18 4.38
N GLY A 81 8.75 -15.87 4.13
CA GLY A 81 8.30 -15.27 2.87
C GLY A 81 6.78 -15.23 2.70
N SER A 82 6.01 -15.68 3.68
CA SER A 82 4.54 -15.61 3.61
C SER A 82 4.03 -14.21 3.91
N LEU A 83 2.89 -13.85 3.33
CA LEU A 83 2.23 -12.58 3.59
C LEU A 83 1.21 -12.71 4.73
N LYS A 84 1.25 -11.76 5.66
CA LYS A 84 0.28 -11.64 6.76
C LYS A 84 -0.42 -10.30 6.72
N ALA A 85 -1.75 -10.33 6.66
CA ALA A 85 -2.57 -9.14 6.80
C ALA A 85 -2.47 -8.59 8.23
N ILE A 86 -2.07 -7.32 8.35
CA ILE A 86 -1.97 -6.62 9.63
C ILE A 86 -3.07 -5.58 9.81
N LYS A 87 -3.70 -5.14 8.71
CA LYS A 87 -4.76 -4.16 8.74
C LYS A 87 -5.63 -4.28 7.49
N SER A 88 -6.93 -4.10 7.69
CA SER A 88 -7.92 -4.02 6.62
C SER A 88 -8.82 -2.83 6.89
N VAL A 89 -9.02 -1.97 5.90
CA VAL A 89 -9.86 -0.77 6.02
C VAL A 89 -10.80 -0.63 4.82
N PRO A 90 -12.02 -0.09 5.01
CA PRO A 90 -12.85 0.33 3.89
C PRO A 90 -12.11 1.36 3.04
N PHE A 91 -12.06 1.15 1.73
CA PHE A 91 -11.35 2.04 0.81
C PHE A 91 -12.05 2.07 -0.55
N ILE A 92 -12.47 3.25 -0.99
CA ILE A 92 -13.21 3.44 -2.25
C ILE A 92 -12.39 4.35 -3.16
N ILE A 93 -12.07 3.86 -4.35
CA ILE A 93 -11.50 4.69 -5.41
C ILE A 93 -12.67 5.34 -6.16
N LYS A 94 -12.67 6.67 -6.23
CA LYS A 94 -13.65 7.41 -7.03
C LYS A 94 -13.34 7.21 -8.52
N ASN A 95 -14.37 7.25 -9.36
CA ASN A 95 -14.27 7.16 -10.83
C ASN A 95 -13.73 5.82 -11.36
N VAL A 96 -13.88 4.74 -10.59
CA VAL A 96 -13.73 3.39 -11.13
C VAL A 96 -15.11 2.73 -11.08
N THR A 97 -15.60 2.34 -12.25
CA THR A 97 -16.90 1.70 -12.43
C THR A 97 -16.66 0.23 -12.72
N TYR A 98 -17.35 -0.63 -11.98
CA TYR A 98 -17.26 -2.08 -12.11
C TYR A 98 -18.62 -2.57 -12.59
N ASN A 99 -18.64 -3.44 -13.58
CA ASN A 99 -19.84 -4.16 -14.02
C ASN A 99 -19.99 -5.46 -13.23
#